data_AF-A0A9D8LJL7-F1
#
_entry.id   AF-A0A9D8LJL7-F1
#
_cell.length_a   1.000
_cell.length_b   1.000
_cell.length_c   1.000
_cell.angle_alpha   90.00
_cell.angle_beta   90.00
_cell.angle_gamma   90.00
#
_symmetry.space_group_name_H-M   'P 1'
#
loop_
_entity.id
_entity.type
_entity.pdbx_description
1 polymer ?
#
loop_
_entity_poly.entity_id
_entity_poly.type
_entity_poly.pdbx_seq_one_letter_code
_entity_poly.pdbx_strand_id
1 'polypeptide(L)' 'MVTSSDMPTELAEPASASLSGKSGVLPRQDIRTLVGRGMVRSISGVIAESQYQPASLDLRLGDKAYR' A
#
# COMPACT_ATOMS: atom_id res chain seq x y z
N MET A 1 -30.25 19.20 31.02
CA MET A 1 -30.14 19.74 29.65
C MET A 1 -29.06 20.81 29.73
N VAL A 2 -27.82 20.61 29.29
CA VAL A 2 -27.36 20.38 27.91
C VAL A 2 -26.17 19.40 27.91
N THR A 3 -25.89 18.86 26.74
CA THR A 3 -25.26 17.60 26.34
C THR A 3 -23.79 17.38 26.70
N SER A 4 -23.53 16.14 27.15
CA SER A 4 -22.25 15.44 27.08
C SER A 4 -21.77 15.24 25.63
N SER A 5 -20.50 14.83 25.55
CA SER A 5 -19.85 14.14 24.43
C SER A 5 -19.06 15.03 23.49
N ASP A 6 -17.93 15.50 24.02
CA ASP A 6 -16.61 15.12 23.52
C ASP A 6 -16.66 14.38 22.18
N MET A 7 -16.37 15.13 21.12
CA MET A 7 -16.15 14.61 19.77
C MET A 7 -14.81 13.87 19.77
N PRO A 8 -14.74 12.57 19.48
CA PRO A 8 -13.46 11.98 19.16
C PRO A 8 -13.06 12.56 17.81
N THR A 9 -12.08 13.45 17.80
CA THR A 9 -11.32 13.74 16.60
C THR A 9 -10.72 12.41 16.19
N GLU A 10 -11.31 11.80 15.16
CA GLU A 10 -10.77 10.64 14.47
C GLU A 10 -9.40 11.05 13.93
N LEU A 11 -8.38 10.86 14.76
CA LEU A 11 -7.00 10.88 14.37
C LEU A 11 -6.91 9.83 13.27
N ALA A 12 -6.77 10.29 12.04
CA ALA A 12 -6.37 9.45 10.94
C ALA A 12 -5.07 8.75 11.37
N GLU A 13 -5.20 7.53 11.86
CA GLU A 13 -4.09 6.62 12.12
C GLU A 13 -3.18 6.69 10.89
N PRO A 14 -1.91 7.07 11.04
CA PRO A 14 -1.07 7.24 9.88
C PRO A 14 -1.00 5.88 9.20
N ALA A 15 -1.18 5.87 7.88
CA ALA A 15 -1.23 4.67 7.05
C ALA A 15 0.01 3.74 7.21
N SER A 16 1.04 4.19 7.93
CA SER A 16 2.22 3.49 8.40
C SER A 16 1.97 2.43 9.49
N ALA A 17 0.83 2.44 10.19
CA ALA A 17 0.59 1.52 11.30
C ALA A 17 0.64 0.02 10.92
N SER A 18 0.51 -0.36 9.64
CA SER A 18 0.53 -1.77 9.23
C SER A 18 1.85 -2.31 8.69
N LEU A 19 2.87 -1.47 8.52
CA LEU A 19 4.21 -1.96 8.15
C LEU A 19 5.17 -1.94 9.35
N SER A 20 4.66 -1.67 10.54
CA SER A 20 5.46 -1.74 11.77
C SER A 20 5.87 -3.20 12.02
N GLY A 21 7.17 -3.48 11.93
CA GLY A 21 7.71 -4.83 11.99
C GLY A 21 9.24 -4.84 11.96
N LYS A 22 9.83 -6.04 12.04
CA LYS A 22 11.29 -6.21 11.91
C LYS A 22 11.73 -5.78 10.51
N SER A 23 12.84 -5.03 10.42
CA SER A 23 13.44 -4.67 9.14
C SER A 23 13.83 -5.93 8.35
N GLY A 24 13.49 -5.95 7.06
CA GLY A 24 13.67 -7.11 6.19
C GLY A 24 13.01 -6.93 4.83
N VAL A 25 12.95 -8.01 4.04
CA VAL A 25 12.27 -8.03 2.74
C VAL A 25 10.77 -8.24 2.94
N LEU A 26 9.96 -7.46 2.23
CA LEU A 26 8.51 -7.58 2.30
C LEU A 26 8.00 -8.83 1.53
N PRO A 27 7.25 -9.73 2.18
CA PRO A 27 6.60 -10.84 1.50
C PRO A 27 5.39 -10.39 0.68
N ARG A 28 4.92 -11.25 -0.24
CA ARG A 28 3.83 -10.94 -1.19
C ARG A 28 2.57 -10.34 -0.56
N GLN A 29 2.18 -10.80 0.63
CA GLN A 29 0.98 -10.32 1.32
C GLN A 29 1.09 -8.87 1.76
N ASP A 30 2.29 -8.44 2.15
CA ASP A 30 2.55 -7.07 2.60
C ASP A 30 2.65 -6.16 1.38
N ILE A 31 3.29 -6.63 0.29
CA ILE A 31 3.27 -5.93 -1.01
C ILE A 31 1.83 -5.74 -1.49
N ARG A 32 0.98 -6.76 -1.40
CA ARG A 32 -0.45 -6.66 -1.77
C ARG A 32 -1.20 -5.65 -0.91
N THR A 33 -0.91 -5.62 0.38
CA THR A 33 -1.48 -4.64 1.32
C THR A 33 -1.08 -3.21 0.91
N LEU A 34 0.17 -2.99 0.50
CA LEU A 34 0.64 -1.69 0.03
C LEU A 34 -0.02 -1.25 -1.28
N VAL A 35 -0.27 -2.20 -2.20
CA VAL A 35 -1.04 -1.92 -3.41
C VAL A 35 -2.49 -1.57 -3.07
N GLY A 36 -3.14 -2.34 -2.20
CA GLY A 36 -4.51 -2.08 -1.76
C GLY A 36 -4.68 -0.73 -1.05
N ARG A 37 -3.65 -0.26 -0.36
CA ARG A 37 -3.58 1.07 0.28
C ARG A 37 -3.24 2.20 -0.69
N GLY A 38 -2.92 1.89 -1.95
CA GLY A 38 -2.48 2.87 -2.94
C GLY A 38 -1.09 3.46 -2.68
N MET A 39 -0.28 2.84 -1.79
CA MET A 39 1.12 3.24 -1.57
C MET A 39 2.01 2.78 -2.71
N VAL A 40 1.74 1.60 -3.27
CA VAL A 40 2.34 1.12 -4.53
C VAL A 40 1.26 1.16 -5.60
N ARG A 41 1.53 1.86 -6.70
CA ARG A 41 0.56 2.04 -7.80
C ARG A 41 1.22 1.71 -9.13
N SER A 42 0.44 1.20 -10.05
CA SER A 42 0.85 0.97 -11.42
C SER A 42 0.26 2.04 -12.33
N ILE A 43 1.07 2.47 -13.31
CA ILE A 43 0.70 3.49 -14.29
C ILE A 43 -0.18 2.86 -15.39
N SER A 44 0.04 1.58 -15.69
CA SER A 44 -0.63 0.85 -16.78
C SER A 44 -1.93 0.13 -16.34
N GLY A 45 -2.48 0.48 -15.18
CA GLY A 45 -3.70 -0.13 -14.63
C GLY A 45 -3.44 -1.13 -13.49
N VAL A 46 -4.33 -2.11 -13.33
CA VAL A 46 -4.31 -3.08 -12.23
C VAL A 46 -3.06 -3.97 -12.30
N ILE A 47 -2.40 -4.18 -11.15
CA ILE A 47 -1.28 -5.11 -11.02
C ILE A 47 -1.83 -6.54 -11.08
N ALA A 48 -1.35 -7.35 -12.03
CA ALA A 48 -1.82 -8.72 -12.20
C ALA A 48 -1.31 -9.63 -11.07
N GLU A 49 -2.09 -10.64 -10.66
CA GLU A 49 -1.71 -11.58 -9.60
C GLU A 49 -0.39 -12.31 -9.90
N SER A 50 -0.08 -12.56 -11.17
CA SER A 50 1.18 -13.20 -11.59
C SER A 50 2.42 -12.32 -11.41
N GLN A 51 2.27 -11.01 -11.21
CA GLN A 51 3.39 -10.11 -10.92
C GLN A 51 3.83 -10.17 -9.46
N TYR A 52 2.97 -10.64 -8.56
CA TYR A 52 3.30 -10.79 -7.13
C TYR A 52 4.11 -12.06 -6.91
N GLN A 53 5.42 -11.89 -6.74
CA GLN A 53 6.35 -12.95 -6.38
C GLN A 53 6.42 -13.12 -4.86
N PRO A 54 6.98 -14.22 -4.32
CA PRO A 54 6.98 -14.50 -2.88
C PRO A 54 7.52 -13.35 -2.00
N ALA A 55 8.51 -12.61 -2.49
CA ALA A 55 9.12 -11.49 -1.77
C ALA A 55 9.59 -10.37 -2.73
N SER A 56 8.92 -10.23 -3.87
CA SER A 56 9.21 -9.19 -4.87
C SER A 56 7.98 -8.90 -5.74
N LEU A 57 8.08 -7.88 -6.59
CA LEU A 57 7.02 -7.47 -7.51
C LEU A 57 7.61 -7.23 -8.90
N ASP A 58 7.08 -7.93 -9.90
CA ASP A 58 7.50 -7.75 -11.28
C ASP A 58 6.94 -6.44 -11.85
N LEU A 59 7.81 -5.60 -12.42
CA LEU A 59 7.44 -4.31 -13.00
C LEU A 59 7.16 -4.44 -14.50
N ARG A 60 6.33 -3.53 -15.03
CA ARG A 60 6.05 -3.40 -16.46
C ARG A 60 6.54 -2.05 -16.96
N LEU A 61 7.00 -2.02 -18.21
CA LEU A 61 7.40 -0.79 -18.88
C LEU A 61 6.17 0.05 -19.22
N GLY A 62 6.35 1.37 -19.24
CA GLY A 62 5.40 2.30 -19.82
C GLY A 62 5.60 2.46 -21.33
N ASP A 63 4.85 3.36 -21.94
CA ASP A 63 4.75 3.47 -23.41
C ASP A 63 5.96 4.13 -24.09
N LYS A 64 6.88 4.70 -23.31
CA LYS A 64 8.03 5.46 -23.82
C LYS A 64 9.33 4.84 -23.33
N ALA A 65 10.20 4.52 -24.28
CA ALA A 65 11.60 4.19 -24.05
C ALA A 65 12.46 5.17 -24.86
N TYR A 66 13.43 5.79 -24.18
CA TYR A 66 14.36 6.71 -24.81
C TYR A 66 15.69 5.98 -25.07
N ARG A 67 16.22 6.15 -26.28
CA ARG A 67 17.47 5.55 -26.73
C ARG A 67 18.66 6.45 -26.44
#